data_AF-A0A9W8JIR3-F1
#
_entry.id   AF-A0A9W8JIR3-F1
#
_cell.length_a   1.000
_cell.length_b   1.000
_cell.length_c   1.000
_cell.angle_alpha   90.00
_cell.angle_beta   90.00
_cell.angle_gamma   90.00
#
_symmetry.space_group_name_H-M   'P 1'
#
loop_
_entity.id
_entity.type
_entity.pdbx_description
1 polymer ?
#
loop_
_entity_poly.entity_id
_entity_poly.type
_entity_poly.pdbx_seq_one_letter_code
_entity_poly.pdbx_strand_id
1 'polypeptide(L)'
;MQMQRLVYGPLKAAAGHGPVGSLAGHPFLIVIDGLDECNDKDEVEDLIDGMLAFFDENPLIPLRVFITSRVEQHIQSRLNVPGVLLDNLVDHCSDDDITAFLNALFQDARRRNPVIQAYVREHGEWPTPSEKQKLVKHIGGSFIFASAVFKFIMESDASNSHPTTPMDRLPLTLKMNPGLDGLYAQVLARSEHIPNFLDIVSTIALLEAPLPASGIAELLGISTYEVVNVLVNLQAIIQADSSHIRVTTFASIFASCNANSSFANGGRAFPLT
;
A
#
# COMPACT_ATOMS: atom_id res chain seq x y z
N MET A 1 -20.70 26.06 -1.79
CA MET A 1 -20.28 24.65 -1.83
C MET A 1 -21.37 23.71 -1.33
N GLN A 2 -21.45 22.52 -1.91
CA GLN A 2 -22.49 21.52 -1.66
C GLN A 2 -22.45 20.95 -0.23
N MET A 3 -21.24 20.74 0.31
CA MET A 3 -21.04 20.28 1.70
C MET A 3 -21.63 21.25 2.73
N GLN A 4 -21.46 22.56 2.51
CA GLN A 4 -22.03 23.59 3.38
C GLN A 4 -23.56 23.52 3.44
N ARG A 5 -24.22 23.26 2.31
CA ARG A 5 -25.69 23.20 2.22
C ARG A 5 -26.27 21.89 2.73
N LEU A 6 -25.58 20.77 2.49
CA LEU A 6 -26.11 19.44 2.73
C LEU A 6 -25.67 18.83 4.06
N VAL A 7 -24.53 19.25 4.60
CA VAL A 7 -23.91 18.62 5.78
C VAL A 7 -23.70 19.65 6.89
N TYR A 8 -22.84 20.64 6.66
CA TYR A 8 -22.39 21.55 7.71
C TYR A 8 -23.50 22.49 8.23
N GLY A 9 -24.26 23.12 7.33
CA GLY A 9 -25.40 23.97 7.69
C GLY A 9 -26.47 23.23 8.50
N PRO A 10 -26.95 22.06 8.03
CA PRO A 10 -27.89 21.23 8.79
C PRO A 10 -27.35 20.79 10.16
N LEU A 11 -26.08 20.36 10.25
CA LEU A 11 -25.46 19.98 11.53
C LEU A 11 -25.37 21.15 12.51
N LYS A 12 -24.98 22.33 12.04
CA LYS A 12 -24.93 23.55 12.85
C LYS A 12 -26.31 23.96 13.36
N ALA A 13 -27.33 23.88 12.50
CA ALA A 13 -28.71 24.17 12.89
C ALA A 13 -29.22 23.18 13.94
N ALA A 14 -28.92 21.89 13.77
CA ALA A 14 -29.32 20.82 14.70
C ALA A 14 -28.60 20.92 16.05
N ALA A 15 -27.33 21.33 16.07
CA ALA A 15 -26.53 21.51 17.28
C ALA A 15 -27.08 22.61 18.21
N GLY A 16 -27.75 23.64 17.66
CA GLY A 16 -28.27 24.76 18.43
C GLY A 16 -29.67 24.57 19.04
N HIS A 17 -30.50 23.66 18.51
CA HIS A 17 -31.96 23.69 18.78
C HIS A 17 -32.66 22.31 18.89
N GLY A 18 -31.95 21.18 18.84
CA GLY A 18 -32.57 19.84 18.75
C GLY A 18 -32.16 18.84 19.84
N PRO A 19 -32.66 17.58 19.78
CA PRO A 19 -32.21 16.48 20.66
C PRO A 19 -30.72 16.15 20.49
N VAL A 20 -30.06 16.73 19.48
CA VAL A 20 -28.60 16.77 19.32
C VAL A 20 -27.91 17.62 20.41
N GLY A 21 -28.58 18.62 20.98
CA GLY A 21 -28.17 19.27 22.22
C GLY A 21 -28.22 18.35 23.45
N SER A 22 -28.93 17.20 23.37
CA SER A 22 -28.91 16.13 24.38
C SER A 22 -27.89 15.02 24.08
N LEU A 23 -27.33 14.98 22.86
CA LEU A 23 -26.16 14.19 22.48
C LEU A 23 -24.84 14.86 22.92
N ALA A 24 -24.92 15.87 23.80
CA ALA A 24 -23.82 16.73 24.25
C ALA A 24 -22.56 16.01 24.79
N GLY A 25 -22.57 14.69 24.92
CA GLY A 25 -21.41 13.89 25.28
C GLY A 25 -20.67 13.20 24.11
N HIS A 26 -21.24 13.13 22.90
CA HIS A 26 -20.71 12.29 21.83
C HIS A 26 -20.60 13.02 20.48
N PRO A 27 -19.40 13.10 19.88
CA PRO A 27 -19.21 13.72 18.57
C PRO A 27 -19.82 12.86 17.46
N PHE A 28 -20.39 13.49 16.45
CA PHE A 28 -20.67 12.85 15.17
C PHE A 28 -19.36 12.54 14.46
N LEU A 29 -19.28 11.39 13.82
CA LEU A 29 -18.14 11.00 13.01
C LEU A 29 -18.57 10.88 11.54
N ILE A 30 -17.90 11.62 10.66
CA ILE A 30 -17.94 11.41 9.22
C ILE A 30 -16.73 10.56 8.86
N VAL A 31 -16.95 9.47 8.13
CA VAL A 31 -15.89 8.64 7.57
C VAL A 31 -15.87 8.84 6.06
N ILE A 32 -14.73 9.26 5.53
CA ILE A 32 -14.46 9.37 4.10
C ILE A 32 -13.44 8.28 3.76
N ASP A 33 -13.87 7.25 3.04
CA ASP A 33 -13.04 6.12 2.67
C ASP A 33 -12.52 6.30 1.23
N GLY A 34 -11.20 6.26 1.03
CA GLY A 34 -10.56 6.33 -0.29
C GLY A 34 -10.63 7.70 -0.96
N LEU A 35 -10.26 8.78 -0.27
CA LEU A 35 -10.34 10.14 -0.83
C LEU A 35 -9.53 10.32 -2.11
N ASP A 36 -8.42 9.60 -2.27
CA ASP A 36 -7.57 9.61 -3.46
C ASP A 36 -8.19 8.97 -4.71
N GLU A 37 -9.29 8.23 -4.58
CA GLU A 37 -10.00 7.64 -5.72
C GLU A 37 -10.84 8.66 -6.51
N CYS A 38 -10.97 9.88 -5.98
CA CYS A 38 -11.62 10.99 -6.67
C CYS A 38 -10.76 11.50 -7.84
N ASN A 39 -11.34 11.52 -9.03
CA ASN A 39 -10.60 11.88 -10.26
C ASN A 39 -10.24 13.37 -10.35
N ASP A 40 -11.02 14.24 -9.72
CA ASP A 40 -10.80 15.69 -9.79
C ASP A 40 -10.05 16.16 -8.55
N LYS A 41 -8.77 16.50 -8.75
CA LYS A 41 -7.87 16.95 -7.69
C LYS A 41 -8.29 18.31 -7.13
N ASP A 42 -8.80 19.20 -7.99
CA ASP A 42 -9.21 20.54 -7.57
C ASP A 42 -10.46 20.41 -6.67
N GLU A 43 -11.40 19.52 -7.00
CA GLU A 43 -12.56 19.24 -6.14
C GLU A 43 -12.17 18.61 -4.79
N VAL A 44 -11.16 17.73 -4.77
CA VAL A 44 -10.62 17.15 -3.52
C VAL A 44 -9.97 18.22 -2.66
N GLU A 45 -9.16 19.11 -3.24
CA GLU A 45 -8.55 20.23 -2.53
C GLU A 45 -9.62 21.19 -1.97
N ASP A 46 -10.61 21.56 -2.79
CA ASP A 46 -11.75 22.40 -2.41
C ASP A 46 -12.56 21.78 -1.25
N LEU A 47 -12.74 20.47 -1.26
CA LEU A 47 -13.39 19.72 -0.20
C LEU A 47 -12.61 19.82 1.11
N ILE A 48 -11.29 19.60 1.07
CA ILE A 48 -10.40 19.68 2.24
C ILE A 48 -10.38 21.11 2.77
N ASP A 49 -10.13 22.10 1.92
CA ASP A 49 -10.05 23.51 2.31
C ASP A 49 -11.39 23.99 2.92
N GLY A 50 -12.52 23.60 2.32
CA GLY A 50 -13.85 23.91 2.85
C GLY A 50 -14.16 23.22 4.18
N MET A 51 -13.62 22.03 4.42
CA MET A 51 -13.73 21.31 5.70
C MET A 51 -12.89 21.99 6.78
N LEU A 52 -11.64 22.35 6.49
CA LEU A 52 -10.75 23.03 7.42
C LEU A 52 -11.34 24.39 7.84
N ALA A 53 -11.79 25.19 6.87
CA ALA A 53 -12.44 26.47 7.13
C ALA A 53 -13.68 26.32 8.04
N PHE A 54 -14.46 25.25 7.84
CA PHE A 54 -15.62 24.97 8.69
C PHE A 54 -15.23 24.68 10.14
N PHE A 55 -14.17 23.90 10.37
CA PHE A 55 -13.68 23.62 11.73
C PHE A 55 -13.08 24.84 12.41
N ASP A 56 -12.36 25.69 11.65
CA ASP A 56 -11.81 26.96 12.15
C ASP A 56 -12.93 27.92 12.60
N GLU A 57 -14.02 28.02 11.82
CA GLU A 57 -15.18 28.84 12.16
C GLU A 57 -16.03 28.26 13.31
N ASN A 58 -15.93 26.95 13.56
CA ASN A 58 -16.81 26.24 14.49
C ASN A 58 -16.02 25.27 15.41
N PRO A 59 -15.05 25.76 16.21
CA PRO A 59 -14.11 24.91 16.95
C PRO A 59 -14.75 24.04 18.04
N LEU A 60 -15.96 24.38 18.47
CA LEU A 60 -16.72 23.64 19.51
C LEU A 60 -17.77 22.70 18.92
N ILE A 61 -17.83 22.55 17.59
CA ILE A 61 -18.83 21.67 16.99
C ILE A 61 -18.54 20.20 17.38
N PRO A 62 -19.55 19.42 17.81
CA PRO A 62 -19.36 18.01 18.13
C PRO A 62 -19.29 17.16 16.86
N LEU A 63 -18.33 17.44 15.98
CA LEU A 63 -18.09 16.73 14.73
C LEU A 63 -16.62 16.34 14.63
N ARG A 64 -16.37 15.13 14.12
CA ARG A 64 -15.06 14.61 13.75
C ARG A 64 -15.14 14.09 12.32
N VAL A 65 -14.02 14.18 11.60
CA VAL A 65 -13.87 13.56 10.28
C VAL A 65 -12.69 12.61 10.34
N PHE A 66 -12.89 11.39 9.85
CA PHE A 66 -11.85 10.40 9.64
C PHE A 66 -11.75 10.12 8.14
N ILE A 67 -10.54 10.29 7.60
CA ILE A 67 -10.27 10.16 6.17
C ILE A 67 -9.27 9.03 5.99
N THR A 68 -9.57 8.08 5.11
CA THR A 68 -8.58 7.16 4.55
C THR A 68 -8.20 7.64 3.16
N SER A 69 -6.90 7.63 2.86
CA SER A 69 -6.36 8.08 1.58
C SER A 69 -4.97 7.51 1.39
N ARG A 70 -4.55 7.33 0.13
CA ARG A 70 -3.12 7.20 -0.21
C ARG A 70 -2.37 8.51 0.04
N VAL A 71 -1.06 8.40 0.23
CA VAL A 71 -0.15 9.53 0.46
C VAL A 71 0.12 10.26 -0.86
N GLU A 72 -0.88 10.98 -1.37
CA GLU A 72 -0.69 11.87 -2.51
C GLU A 72 -0.34 13.28 -2.03
N GLN A 73 0.68 13.90 -2.64
CA GLN A 73 1.16 15.23 -2.27
C GLN A 73 0.05 16.30 -2.21
N HIS A 74 -0.90 16.28 -3.15
CA HIS A 74 -1.99 17.26 -3.20
C HIS A 74 -2.94 17.17 -1.99
N ILE A 75 -3.17 15.97 -1.46
CA ILE A 75 -3.95 15.75 -0.23
C ILE A 75 -3.09 16.06 1.00
N GLN A 76 -1.87 15.54 1.05
CA GLN A 76 -0.98 15.67 2.20
C GLN A 76 -0.62 17.13 2.48
N SER A 77 -0.33 17.92 1.44
CA SER A 77 0.03 19.33 1.59
C SER A 77 -1.08 20.18 2.21
N ARG A 78 -2.35 19.85 1.94
CA ARG A 78 -3.52 20.54 2.49
C ARG A 78 -3.83 20.12 3.92
N LEU A 79 -3.62 18.84 4.24
CA LEU A 79 -3.91 18.28 5.57
C LEU A 79 -2.78 18.46 6.58
N ASN A 80 -1.60 18.93 6.17
CA ASN A 80 -0.49 19.23 7.08
C ASN A 80 -0.66 20.56 7.82
N VAL A 81 -1.74 20.67 8.59
CA VAL A 81 -2.12 21.87 9.36
C VAL A 81 -2.35 21.52 10.84
N PRO A 82 -2.22 22.49 11.76
CA PRO A 82 -2.52 22.26 13.16
C PRO A 82 -3.96 21.76 13.36
N GLY A 83 -4.15 20.73 14.17
CA GLY A 83 -5.47 20.17 14.46
C GLY A 83 -5.85 18.94 13.61
N VAL A 84 -5.12 18.66 12.54
CA VAL A 84 -5.23 17.39 11.81
C VAL A 84 -4.22 16.38 12.36
N LEU A 85 -4.70 15.16 12.65
CA LEU A 85 -3.85 14.04 13.03
C LEU A 85 -3.65 13.15 11.81
N LEU A 86 -2.42 13.06 11.33
CA LEU A 86 -2.02 12.15 10.27
C LEU A 86 -1.39 10.91 10.90
N ASP A 87 -1.86 9.74 10.50
CA ASP A 87 -1.32 8.46 10.95
C ASP A 87 -1.03 7.60 9.72
N ASN A 88 0.18 7.05 9.63
CA ASN A 88 0.59 6.22 8.50
C ASN A 88 0.33 4.75 8.85
N LEU A 89 -0.67 4.15 8.21
CA LEU A 89 -1.04 2.75 8.46
C LEU A 89 0.09 1.75 8.16
N VAL A 90 1.08 2.12 7.34
CA VAL A 90 2.26 1.28 7.11
C VAL A 90 3.08 1.08 8.38
N ASP A 91 3.10 2.04 9.30
CA ASP A 91 3.80 1.91 10.59
C ASP A 91 3.13 0.90 11.54
N HIS A 92 1.87 0.57 11.26
CA HIS A 92 1.07 -0.37 12.04
C HIS A 92 0.95 -1.74 11.37
N CYS A 93 1.42 -1.90 10.14
CA CYS A 93 1.42 -3.19 9.43
C CYS A 93 2.66 -4.00 9.84
N SER A 94 2.45 -5.06 10.61
CA SER A 94 3.53 -5.96 11.02
C SER A 94 3.41 -7.36 10.41
N ASP A 95 4.56 -8.05 10.32
CA ASP A 95 4.61 -9.49 10.02
C ASP A 95 3.81 -10.31 11.05
N ASP A 96 3.66 -9.80 12.28
CA ASP A 96 2.86 -10.44 13.34
C ASP A 96 1.36 -10.39 13.01
N ASP A 97 0.86 -9.27 12.47
CA ASP A 97 -0.54 -9.15 12.06
C ASP A 97 -0.86 -10.04 10.86
N ILE A 98 0.05 -10.10 9.88
CA ILE A 98 -0.06 -11.05 8.76
C ILE A 98 -0.01 -12.49 9.26
N THR A 99 0.86 -12.79 10.23
CA THR A 99 0.94 -14.10 10.86
C THR A 99 -0.38 -14.46 11.54
N ALA A 100 -0.97 -13.55 12.31
CA ALA A 100 -2.25 -13.75 12.97
C ALA A 100 -3.39 -13.96 11.95
N PHE A 101 -3.43 -13.15 10.89
CA PHE A 101 -4.39 -13.26 9.80
C PHE A 101 -4.32 -14.61 9.09
N LEU A 102 -3.13 -15.02 8.64
CA LEU A 102 -2.92 -16.31 7.99
C LEU A 102 -3.24 -17.48 8.92
N ASN A 103 -2.87 -17.40 10.20
CA ASN A 103 -3.20 -18.44 11.17
C ASN A 103 -4.72 -18.61 11.30
N ALA A 104 -5.49 -17.52 11.37
CA ALA A 104 -6.94 -17.58 11.41
C ALA A 104 -7.51 -18.24 10.14
N LEU A 105 -7.02 -17.85 8.97
CA LEU A 105 -7.45 -18.41 7.68
C LEU A 105 -7.13 -19.92 7.54
N PHE A 106 -5.91 -20.34 7.87
CA PHE A 106 -5.52 -21.76 7.80
C PHE A 106 -6.23 -22.61 8.86
N GLN A 107 -6.50 -22.06 10.05
CA GLN A 107 -7.31 -22.74 11.05
C GLN A 107 -8.74 -22.96 10.56
N ASP A 108 -9.36 -21.96 9.92
CA ASP A 108 -10.69 -22.10 9.33
C ASP A 108 -10.69 -23.12 8.17
N ALA A 109 -9.70 -23.05 7.28
CA ALA A 109 -9.53 -24.03 6.19
C ALA A 109 -9.39 -25.46 6.71
N ARG A 110 -8.59 -25.68 7.76
CA ARG A 110 -8.44 -27.00 8.40
C ARG A 110 -9.77 -27.51 8.97
N ARG A 111 -10.66 -26.64 9.47
CA ARG A 111 -11.97 -27.04 9.98
C ARG A 111 -12.93 -27.43 8.85
N ARG A 112 -12.84 -26.77 7.68
CA ARG A 112 -13.83 -26.89 6.60
C ARG A 112 -13.42 -27.81 5.45
N ASN A 113 -12.13 -28.04 5.24
CA ASN A 113 -11.62 -28.77 4.08
C ASN A 113 -11.21 -30.22 4.43
N PRO A 114 -11.91 -31.26 3.93
CA PRO A 114 -11.60 -32.65 4.23
C PRO A 114 -10.22 -33.11 3.77
N VAL A 115 -9.70 -32.56 2.67
CA VAL A 115 -8.35 -32.88 2.16
C VAL A 115 -7.29 -32.40 3.14
N ILE A 116 -7.43 -31.17 3.65
CA ILE A 116 -6.52 -30.62 4.66
C ILE A 116 -6.59 -31.47 5.94
N GLN A 117 -7.79 -31.85 6.38
CA GLN A 117 -7.95 -32.71 7.56
C GLN A 117 -7.28 -34.07 7.40
N ALA A 118 -7.40 -34.71 6.23
CA ALA A 118 -6.75 -35.98 5.95
C ALA A 118 -5.23 -35.85 5.99
N TYR A 119 -4.69 -34.84 5.29
CA TYR A 119 -3.25 -34.58 5.27
C TYR A 119 -2.68 -34.33 6.67
N VAL A 120 -3.36 -33.50 7.47
CA VAL A 120 -2.97 -33.19 8.86
C VAL A 120 -2.99 -34.43 9.75
N ARG A 121 -3.93 -35.38 9.56
CA ARG A 121 -3.93 -36.65 10.32
C ARG A 121 -2.71 -37.53 9.98
N GLU A 122 -2.24 -37.48 8.74
CA GLU A 122 -1.11 -38.29 8.27
C GLU A 122 0.25 -37.65 8.56
N HIS A 123 0.35 -36.32 8.47
CA HIS A 123 1.61 -35.58 8.47
C HIS A 123 1.78 -34.63 9.68
N GLY A 124 0.77 -34.52 10.54
CA GLY A 124 0.83 -33.76 11.80
C GLY A 124 0.29 -32.33 11.69
N GLU A 125 1.07 -31.39 11.16
CA GLU A 125 0.67 -29.97 11.03
C GLU A 125 0.80 -29.50 9.58
N TRP A 126 -0.19 -28.73 9.13
CA TRP A 126 -0.11 -28.00 7.87
C TRP A 126 -0.86 -26.66 7.95
N PRO A 127 -0.28 -25.56 7.42
CA PRO A 127 1.12 -25.47 6.96
C PRO A 127 2.10 -25.59 8.12
N THR A 128 3.32 -26.05 7.85
CA THR A 128 4.39 -26.12 8.87
C THR A 128 4.80 -24.71 9.32
N PRO A 129 5.38 -24.55 10.52
CA PRO A 129 5.88 -23.24 10.98
C PRO A 129 6.86 -22.58 10.00
N SER A 130 7.72 -23.35 9.34
CA SER A 130 8.66 -22.82 8.35
C SER A 130 7.96 -22.33 7.08
N GLU A 131 6.94 -23.04 6.60
CA GLU A 131 6.13 -22.60 5.46
C GLU A 131 5.37 -21.32 5.77
N LYS A 132 4.77 -21.23 6.97
CA LYS A 132 4.09 -20.00 7.43
C LYS A 132 5.05 -18.82 7.45
N GLN A 133 6.24 -18.98 8.03
CA GLN A 133 7.23 -17.91 8.10
C GLN A 133 7.67 -17.44 6.71
N LYS A 134 7.92 -18.37 5.77
CA LYS A 134 8.25 -18.02 4.38
C LYS A 134 7.10 -17.27 3.72
N LEU A 135 5.86 -17.68 3.96
CA LEU A 135 4.67 -17.02 3.41
C LEU A 135 4.50 -15.61 3.94
N VAL A 136 4.63 -15.41 5.26
CA VAL A 136 4.56 -14.09 5.91
C VAL A 136 5.62 -13.15 5.33
N LYS A 137 6.87 -13.62 5.28
CA LYS A 137 7.98 -12.83 4.71
C LYS A 137 7.75 -12.49 3.24
N HIS A 138 7.21 -13.42 2.46
CA HIS A 138 6.88 -13.21 1.05
C HIS A 138 5.75 -12.20 0.87
N ILE A 139 4.76 -12.20 1.77
CA ILE A 139 3.62 -11.29 1.75
C ILE A 139 4.01 -9.86 2.10
N GLY A 140 4.99 -9.67 2.99
CA GLY A 140 5.56 -8.37 3.33
C GLY A 140 4.53 -7.35 3.82
N GLY A 141 3.72 -7.73 4.82
CA GLY A 141 2.75 -6.82 5.45
C GLY A 141 1.44 -6.57 4.66
N SER A 142 1.26 -7.13 3.46
CA SER A 142 0.07 -6.84 2.64
C SER A 142 -1.09 -7.82 2.85
N PHE A 143 -2.17 -7.33 3.46
CA PHE A 143 -3.41 -8.11 3.62
C PHE A 143 -4.10 -8.47 2.29
N ILE A 144 -4.03 -7.59 1.29
CA ILE A 144 -4.59 -7.86 -0.04
C ILE A 144 -3.82 -9.02 -0.70
N PHE A 145 -2.48 -8.96 -0.66
CA PHE A 145 -1.68 -10.04 -1.22
C PHE A 145 -1.81 -11.34 -0.42
N ALA A 146 -1.86 -11.26 0.92
CA ALA A 146 -2.14 -12.40 1.79
C ALA A 146 -3.45 -13.11 1.41
N SER A 147 -4.51 -12.32 1.17
CA SER A 147 -5.82 -12.83 0.78
C SER A 147 -5.78 -13.50 -0.60
N ALA A 148 -5.08 -12.90 -1.57
CA ALA A 148 -4.91 -13.48 -2.91
C ALA A 148 -4.12 -14.80 -2.86
N VAL A 149 -3.01 -14.81 -2.12
CA VAL A 149 -2.19 -16.01 -1.88
C VAL A 149 -3.02 -17.11 -1.24
N PHE A 150 -3.75 -16.79 -0.16
CA PHE A 150 -4.58 -17.79 0.52
C PHE A 150 -5.67 -18.34 -0.41
N LYS A 151 -6.34 -17.46 -1.17
CA LYS A 151 -7.35 -17.86 -2.15
C LYS A 151 -6.77 -18.81 -3.19
N PHE A 152 -5.60 -18.49 -3.76
CA PHE A 152 -4.92 -19.38 -4.71
C PHE A 152 -4.59 -20.75 -4.11
N ILE A 153 -4.14 -20.83 -2.86
CA ILE A 153 -3.88 -22.11 -2.19
C ILE A 153 -5.18 -22.92 -2.06
N MET A 154 -6.30 -22.25 -1.75
CA MET A 154 -7.60 -22.88 -1.53
C MET A 154 -8.40 -23.16 -2.82
N GLU A 155 -8.05 -22.53 -3.94
CA GLU A 155 -8.77 -22.67 -5.20
C GLU A 155 -8.79 -24.12 -5.68
N SER A 156 -9.99 -24.67 -5.85
CA SER A 156 -10.20 -25.97 -6.47
C SER A 156 -10.45 -25.77 -7.95
N ASP A 157 -9.42 -25.96 -8.77
CA ASP A 157 -9.57 -25.76 -10.21
C ASP A 157 -10.24 -26.99 -10.84
N ALA A 158 -11.52 -26.87 -11.19
CA ALA A 158 -12.28 -27.93 -11.87
C ALA A 158 -11.86 -28.11 -13.34
N SER A 159 -11.03 -27.20 -13.88
CA SER A 159 -10.63 -27.15 -15.29
C SER A 159 -9.22 -27.68 -15.56
N ASN A 160 -8.38 -27.81 -14.53
CA ASN A 160 -7.01 -28.30 -14.68
C ASN A 160 -6.98 -29.82 -14.75
N SER A 161 -6.22 -30.34 -15.72
CA SER A 161 -5.93 -31.76 -15.93
C SER A 161 -5.10 -32.42 -14.81
N HIS A 162 -4.69 -31.64 -13.79
CA HIS A 162 -4.00 -32.13 -12.60
C HIS A 162 -4.73 -31.64 -11.33
N PRO A 163 -5.30 -32.56 -10.53
CA PRO A 163 -5.88 -32.21 -9.23
C PRO A 163 -4.75 -31.88 -8.26
N THR A 164 -4.32 -30.63 -8.22
CA THR A 164 -3.40 -30.15 -7.20
C THR A 164 -4.16 -29.92 -5.89
N THR A 165 -3.59 -30.39 -4.79
CA THR A 165 -4.10 -30.13 -3.45
C THR A 165 -3.63 -28.76 -2.96
N PRO A 166 -4.21 -28.20 -1.89
CA PRO A 166 -3.65 -27.02 -1.24
C PRO A 166 -2.15 -27.14 -0.92
N MET A 167 -1.70 -28.35 -0.60
CA MET A 167 -0.31 -28.67 -0.26
C MET A 167 0.60 -28.54 -1.48
N ASP A 168 0.12 -28.90 -2.67
CA ASP A 168 0.87 -28.75 -3.92
C ASP A 168 0.93 -27.29 -4.37
N ARG A 169 -0.09 -26.49 -4.04
CA ARG A 169 -0.16 -25.07 -4.42
C ARG A 169 0.64 -24.15 -3.50
N LEU A 170 0.74 -24.47 -2.20
CA LEU A 170 1.44 -23.62 -1.24
C LEU A 170 2.89 -23.30 -1.66
N PRO A 171 3.73 -24.26 -2.09
CA PRO A 171 5.08 -23.95 -2.54
C PRO A 171 5.13 -23.04 -3.78
N LEU A 172 4.08 -23.05 -4.61
CA LEU A 172 4.00 -22.22 -5.81
C LEU A 172 3.72 -20.76 -5.49
N THR A 173 3.13 -20.45 -4.32
CA THR A 173 2.80 -19.07 -3.95
C THR A 173 4.04 -18.22 -3.69
N LEU A 174 5.14 -18.84 -3.30
CA LEU A 174 6.44 -18.17 -3.13
C LEU A 174 7.02 -17.67 -4.46
N LYS A 175 6.45 -18.09 -5.60
CA LYS A 175 6.77 -17.56 -6.94
C LYS A 175 5.71 -16.59 -7.44
N MET A 176 4.58 -16.44 -6.74
CA MET A 176 3.56 -15.47 -7.12
C MET A 176 4.12 -14.08 -6.85
N ASN A 177 4.10 -13.26 -7.88
CA ASN A 177 4.21 -11.82 -7.73
C ASN A 177 2.77 -11.27 -7.63
N PRO A 178 2.49 -10.26 -6.78
CA PRO A 178 1.17 -9.63 -6.70
C PRO A 178 0.65 -9.03 -8.02
N GLY A 179 1.39 -9.12 -9.13
CA GLY A 179 0.95 -8.65 -10.46
C GLY A 179 1.00 -7.14 -10.60
N LEU A 180 1.67 -6.48 -9.65
CA LEU A 180 1.82 -5.03 -9.61
C LEU A 180 2.95 -4.54 -10.53
N ASP A 181 3.79 -5.43 -11.05
CA ASP A 181 4.94 -5.10 -11.91
C ASP A 181 4.55 -4.19 -13.09
N GLY A 182 3.40 -4.43 -13.72
CA GLY A 182 2.91 -3.59 -14.82
C GLY A 182 2.55 -2.16 -14.39
N LEU A 183 1.94 -2.01 -13.21
CA LEU A 183 1.62 -0.71 -12.64
C LEU A 183 2.88 0.01 -12.16
N TYR A 184 3.81 -0.70 -11.52
CA TYR A 184 5.10 -0.17 -11.12
C TYR A 184 5.92 0.29 -12.32
N ALA A 185 6.01 -0.52 -13.37
CA ALA A 185 6.70 -0.16 -14.60
C ALA A 185 6.09 1.10 -15.23
N GLN A 186 4.77 1.27 -15.20
CA GLN A 186 4.12 2.46 -15.71
C GLN A 186 4.47 3.71 -14.89
N VAL A 187 4.50 3.62 -13.55
CA VAL A 187 4.90 4.73 -12.68
C VAL A 187 6.37 5.09 -12.92
N LEU A 188 7.26 4.10 -12.95
CA LEU A 188 8.69 4.31 -13.20
C LEU A 188 8.94 4.94 -14.59
N ALA A 189 8.30 4.43 -15.63
CA ALA A 189 8.46 4.95 -17.00
C ALA A 189 7.98 6.41 -17.14
N ARG A 190 6.95 6.81 -16.39
CA ARG A 190 6.51 8.22 -16.37
C ARG A 190 7.52 9.15 -15.73
N SER A 191 8.34 8.65 -14.80
CA SER A 191 9.30 9.45 -14.03
C SER A 191 10.75 9.35 -14.54
N GLU A 192 11.02 8.47 -15.50
CA GLU A 192 12.37 8.20 -16.04
C GLU A 192 13.06 9.44 -16.63
N HIS A 193 12.28 10.42 -17.08
CA HIS A 193 12.80 11.66 -17.66
C HIS A 193 13.33 12.67 -16.62
N ILE A 194 13.15 12.41 -15.32
CA ILE A 194 13.59 13.32 -14.25
C ILE A 194 15.12 13.17 -14.06
N PRO A 195 15.88 14.28 -13.93
CA PRO A 195 17.32 14.22 -13.68
C PRO A 195 17.66 13.37 -12.44
N ASN A 196 18.75 12.60 -12.53
CA ASN A 196 19.23 11.67 -11.51
C ASN A 196 18.26 10.54 -11.13
N PHE A 197 17.14 10.37 -11.85
CA PHE A 197 16.13 9.34 -11.56
C PHE A 197 16.73 7.95 -11.42
N LEU A 198 17.50 7.51 -12.42
CA LEU A 198 18.04 6.15 -12.45
C LEU A 198 19.06 5.94 -11.32
N ASP A 199 19.90 6.92 -11.03
CA ASP A 199 20.91 6.83 -9.97
C ASP A 199 20.26 6.78 -8.59
N ILE A 200 19.22 7.59 -8.36
CA ILE A 200 18.44 7.60 -7.12
C ILE A 200 17.69 6.28 -6.94
N VAL A 201 16.93 5.83 -7.94
CA VAL A 201 16.16 4.57 -7.86
C VAL A 201 17.08 3.36 -7.72
N SER A 202 18.22 3.33 -8.44
CA SER A 202 19.20 2.25 -8.33
C SER A 202 19.88 2.24 -6.96
N THR A 203 20.19 3.41 -6.41
CA THR A 203 20.72 3.51 -5.04
C THR A 203 19.73 2.93 -4.05
N ILE A 204 18.48 3.39 -4.10
CA ILE A 204 17.39 2.91 -3.24
C ILE A 204 17.23 1.40 -3.35
N ALA A 205 17.29 0.85 -4.56
CA ALA A 205 17.17 -0.57 -4.84
C ALA A 205 18.30 -1.43 -4.24
N LEU A 206 19.49 -0.85 -4.06
CA LEU A 206 20.69 -1.54 -3.59
C LEU A 206 20.95 -1.35 -2.09
N LEU A 207 20.21 -0.47 -1.42
CA LEU A 207 20.36 -0.21 0.01
C LEU A 207 19.87 -1.42 0.83
N GLU A 208 20.75 -1.93 1.70
CA GLU A 208 20.37 -2.97 2.68
C GLU A 208 19.51 -2.42 3.82
N ALA A 209 19.61 -1.11 4.09
CA ALA A 209 18.83 -0.41 5.10
C ALA A 209 18.35 0.96 4.57
N PRO A 210 17.13 1.40 4.92
CA PRO A 210 16.59 2.67 4.47
C PRO A 210 17.44 3.86 4.95
N LEU A 211 17.68 4.82 4.05
CA LEU A 211 18.40 6.07 4.34
C LEU A 211 17.45 7.28 4.25
N PRO A 212 17.71 8.38 4.99
CA PRO A 212 17.08 9.66 4.71
C PRO A 212 17.41 10.15 3.30
N ALA A 213 16.56 11.03 2.74
CA ALA A 213 16.83 11.68 1.45
C ALA A 213 18.16 12.43 1.43
N SER A 214 18.56 13.03 2.55
CA SER A 214 19.87 13.66 2.71
C SER A 214 21.03 12.65 2.61
N GLY A 215 20.86 11.43 3.12
CA GLY A 215 21.88 10.37 3.05
C GLY A 215 22.05 9.83 1.63
N ILE A 216 20.96 9.72 0.87
CA ILE A 216 21.02 9.38 -0.56
C ILE A 216 21.70 10.51 -1.35
N ALA A 217 21.37 11.76 -1.06
CA ALA A 217 21.98 12.92 -1.69
C ALA A 217 23.50 12.97 -1.44
N GLU A 218 23.93 12.70 -0.21
CA GLU A 218 25.34 12.59 0.16
C GLU A 218 26.05 11.46 -0.59
N LEU A 219 25.43 10.28 -0.68
CA LEU A 219 26.02 9.13 -1.39
C LEU A 219 26.22 9.39 -2.89
N LEU A 220 25.27 10.10 -3.50
CA LEU A 220 25.29 10.42 -4.93
C LEU A 220 26.02 11.72 -5.25
N GLY A 221 26.38 12.52 -4.25
CA GLY A 221 27.01 13.83 -4.45
C GLY A 221 26.09 14.85 -5.13
N ILE A 222 24.78 14.72 -4.95
CA ILE A 222 23.75 15.60 -5.51
C ILE A 222 23.05 16.39 -4.39
N SER A 223 22.16 17.31 -4.74
CA SER A 223 21.40 18.05 -3.74
C SER A 223 20.20 17.24 -3.22
N THR A 224 19.83 17.48 -1.95
CA THR A 224 18.67 16.82 -1.34
C THR A 224 17.36 17.09 -2.08
N TYR A 225 17.21 18.27 -2.69
CA TYR A 225 15.98 18.60 -3.43
C TYR A 225 15.85 17.76 -4.71
N GLU A 226 16.95 17.37 -5.36
CA GLU A 226 16.93 16.49 -6.53
C GLU A 226 16.42 15.09 -6.14
N VAL A 227 16.86 14.59 -4.98
CA VAL A 227 16.35 13.33 -4.41
C VAL A 227 14.86 13.44 -4.11
N VAL A 228 14.44 14.49 -3.39
CA VAL A 228 13.02 14.71 -3.06
C VAL A 228 12.17 14.81 -4.33
N ASN A 229 12.63 15.52 -5.36
CA ASN A 229 11.91 15.69 -6.62
C ASN A 229 11.64 14.36 -7.35
N VAL A 230 12.57 13.41 -7.31
CA VAL A 230 12.31 12.05 -7.83
C VAL A 230 11.29 11.33 -6.94
N LEU A 231 11.44 11.41 -5.62
CA LEU A 231 10.61 10.67 -4.67
C LEU A 231 9.15 11.11 -4.64
N VAL A 232 8.84 12.42 -4.76
CA VAL A 232 7.43 12.88 -4.85
C VAL A 232 6.71 12.27 -6.04
N ASN A 233 7.41 12.05 -7.16
CA ASN A 233 6.85 11.42 -8.35
C ASN A 233 6.68 9.89 -8.22
N LEU A 234 7.33 9.29 -7.21
CA LEU A 234 7.28 7.85 -6.94
C LEU A 234 6.49 7.52 -5.67
N GLN A 235 5.77 8.46 -5.05
CA GLN A 235 4.99 8.26 -3.81
C GLN A 235 4.01 7.09 -3.85
N ALA A 236 3.49 6.75 -5.04
CA ALA A 236 2.62 5.60 -5.22
C ALA A 236 3.33 4.25 -4.94
N ILE A 237 4.66 4.22 -4.98
CA ILE A 237 5.49 3.01 -5.02
C ILE A 237 6.68 3.05 -4.05
N ILE A 238 7.16 4.24 -3.67
CA ILE A 238 8.22 4.50 -2.69
C ILE A 238 7.67 5.54 -1.72
N GLN A 239 7.55 5.18 -0.43
CA GLN A 239 7.23 6.16 0.60
C GLN A 239 8.51 6.83 1.09
N ALA A 240 8.48 8.15 1.19
CA ALA A 240 9.58 8.90 1.79
C ALA A 240 8.99 9.75 2.90
N ASP A 241 9.38 9.48 4.14
CA ASP A 241 9.16 10.42 5.22
C ASP A 241 10.39 11.35 5.35
N SER A 242 10.21 12.50 6.01
CA SER A 242 11.26 13.52 6.16
C SER A 242 12.50 13.04 6.91
N SER A 243 12.44 11.87 7.56
CA SER A 243 13.49 11.32 8.39
C SER A 243 14.09 10.05 7.79
N HIS A 244 13.33 9.25 7.06
CA HIS A 244 13.68 7.94 6.49
C HIS A 244 12.92 7.70 5.17
N ILE A 245 13.64 7.30 4.11
CA ILE A 245 13.00 6.79 2.90
C ILE A 245 12.63 5.34 3.15
N ARG A 246 11.34 5.08 3.38
CA ARG A 246 10.81 3.74 3.45
C ARG A 246 10.31 3.35 2.07
N VAL A 247 11.16 2.68 1.32
CA VAL A 247 10.66 1.91 0.19
C VAL A 247 9.64 0.92 0.75
N THR A 248 8.37 1.10 0.42
CA THR A 248 7.37 0.06 0.63
C THR A 248 7.64 -1.00 -0.41
N THR A 249 8.76 -1.71 -0.26
CA THR A 249 9.10 -2.84 -1.07
C THR A 249 8.11 -3.94 -0.72
N PHE A 250 7.14 -4.19 -1.61
CA PHE A 250 6.81 -5.59 -1.85
C PHE A 250 8.12 -6.22 -2.34
N ALA A 251 8.80 -6.94 -1.44
CA ALA A 251 10.22 -7.23 -1.44
C ALA A 251 10.76 -8.12 -2.58
N SER A 252 10.30 -7.98 -3.81
CA SER A 252 10.75 -8.82 -4.93
C SER A 252 10.99 -8.12 -6.27
N ILE A 253 10.73 -6.81 -6.44
CA ILE A 253 10.81 -6.21 -7.78
C ILE A 253 12.23 -5.75 -8.14
N PHE A 254 12.99 -5.16 -7.22
CA PHE A 254 14.31 -4.64 -7.56
C PHE A 254 15.39 -5.72 -7.75
N ALA A 255 15.27 -6.87 -7.06
CA ALA A 255 16.20 -7.98 -7.23
C ALA A 255 15.98 -8.75 -8.56
N SER A 256 14.79 -8.67 -9.17
CA SER A 256 14.47 -9.43 -10.37
C SER A 256 14.86 -8.73 -11.68
N CYS A 257 15.07 -7.41 -11.66
CA CYS A 257 15.51 -6.66 -12.85
C CYS A 257 17.01 -6.79 -13.14
N ASN A 258 17.83 -7.27 -12.19
CA ASN A 258 19.28 -7.37 -12.39
C ASN A 258 19.79 -8.78 -12.76
N ALA A 259 18.89 -9.72 -13.06
CA ALA A 259 19.23 -11.12 -13.35
C ALA A 259 19.10 -11.54 -14.83
N ASN A 260 18.81 -10.61 -15.76
CA ASN A 260 18.84 -10.90 -17.20
C ASN A 260 19.55 -9.79 -17.99
N SER A 261 20.83 -9.59 -17.69
CA SER A 261 21.76 -8.98 -18.66
C SER A 261 22.10 -10.01 -19.74
N SER A 262 21.23 -10.15 -20.74
CA SER A 262 21.57 -10.74 -22.04
C SER A 262 21.14 -9.82 -23.17
N PHE A 263 21.59 -8.57 -23.13
CA PHE A 263 21.79 -7.79 -24.35
C PHE A 263 23.14 -8.20 -24.93
N ALA A 264 23.15 -9.31 -25.66
CA ALA A 264 24.28 -9.73 -26.49
C ALA A 264 23.85 -9.72 -27.96
N ASN A 265 24.50 -8.81 -28.71
CA ASN A 265 24.71 -8.84 -30.16
C ASN A 265 23.49 -8.78 -31.09
N GLY A 266 23.01 -7.55 -31.32
CA GLY A 266 22.45 -7.15 -32.61
C GLY A 266 23.57 -7.01 -33.67
N GLY A 267 24.17 -8.13 -34.07
CA GLY A 267 25.10 -8.21 -35.18
C GLY A 267 24.34 -8.31 -36.51
N ARG A 268 24.43 -7.26 -37.32
CA ARG A 268 23.85 -7.16 -38.66
C ARG A 268 24.30 -8.33 -39.54
N ALA A 269 23.35 -9.10 -40.03
CA ALA A 269 23.57 -9.97 -41.18
C ALA A 269 23.61 -9.10 -42.45
N PHE A 270 24.77 -9.04 -43.10
CA PHE A 270 24.85 -8.78 -44.53
C PHE A 270 25.30 -10.07 -45.21
N PRO A 271 24.62 -10.53 -46.27
CA PRO A 271 25.05 -11.70 -47.01
C PRO A 271 26.17 -11.29 -47.97
N LEU A 272 27.04 -12.24 -48.30
CA LEU A 272 27.37 -12.64 -49.67
C LEU A 272 28.42 -13.75 -49.58
N THR A 273 28.29 -14.68 -50.52
CA THR A 273 29.26 -15.72 -50.91
C THR A 273 30.71 -15.33 -50.78
#